data_AF-A0A523QMT2-F1
#
_entry.id   AF-A0A523QMT2-F1
#
_cell.length_a   1.000
_cell.length_b   1.000
_cell.length_c   1.000
_cell.angle_alpha   90.00
_cell.angle_beta   90.00
_cell.angle_gamma   90.00
#
_symmetry.space_group_name_H-M   'P 1'
#
loop_
_entity.id
_entity.type
_entity.pdbx_description
1 polymer ?
#
loop_
_entity_poly.entity_id
_entity_poly.type
_entity_poly.pdbx_seq_one_letter_code
_entity_poly.pdbx_strand_id
1 'polypeptide(L)'
;MKVNRWEKERFREANKSSLLLAGIMGILLVVLLVIYLSIPRVPSGPSQSRPEPEPMATGTVRAVRENFRLSPNGTKIGELIQGAELKVLEDRGAWIKVQVEGWLWKDSTSLSSS
;
A
#
# COMPACT_ATOMS: atom_id res chain seq x y z
N MET A 1 -65.42 6.58 22.49
CA MET A 1 -64.77 5.25 22.48
C MET A 1 -63.91 5.08 23.72
N LYS A 2 -64.14 4.04 24.55
CA LYS A 2 -63.31 3.72 25.71
C LYS A 2 -62.17 2.81 25.23
N VAL A 3 -60.94 3.33 25.22
CA VAL A 3 -59.72 2.54 24.94
C VAL A 3 -59.65 1.42 26.00
N ASN A 4 -59.65 0.18 25.54
CA ASN A 4 -59.68 -0.98 26.43
C ASN A 4 -58.29 -1.23 27.06
N ARG A 5 -58.25 -1.99 28.15
CA ARG A 5 -57.01 -2.20 28.93
C ARG A 5 -55.90 -2.83 28.08
N TRP A 6 -56.28 -3.78 27.22
CA TRP A 6 -55.38 -4.50 26.32
C TRP A 6 -54.77 -3.61 25.22
N GLU A 7 -55.50 -2.60 24.75
CA GLU A 7 -54.95 -1.56 23.86
C GLU A 7 -53.91 -0.69 24.56
N LYS A 8 -54.18 -0.22 25.79
CA LYS A 8 -53.21 0.57 26.57
C LYS A 8 -51.94 -0.23 26.85
N GLU A 9 -52.06 -1.53 27.11
CA GLU A 9 -50.93 -2.43 27.28
C GLU A 9 -50.15 -2.61 25.99
N ARG A 10 -50.82 -2.82 24.85
CA ARG A 10 -50.16 -2.87 23.54
C ARG A 10 -49.42 -1.58 23.18
N PHE A 11 -50.00 -0.41 23.42
CA PHE A 11 -49.31 0.86 23.17
C PHE A 11 -48.12 1.06 24.10
N ARG A 12 -48.24 0.64 25.37
CA ARG A 12 -47.14 0.70 26.34
C ARG A 12 -46.00 -0.24 25.96
N GLU A 13 -46.29 -1.47 25.55
CA GLU A 13 -45.28 -2.42 25.09
C GLU A 13 -44.68 -2.02 23.73
N ALA A 14 -45.48 -1.47 22.80
CA ALA A 14 -44.98 -0.90 21.54
C ALA A 14 -44.02 0.28 21.79
N ASN A 15 -44.38 1.20 22.69
CA ASN A 15 -43.52 2.34 23.02
C ASN A 15 -42.24 1.91 23.74
N LYS A 16 -42.32 0.93 24.65
CA LYS A 16 -41.13 0.32 25.27
C LYS A 16 -40.23 -0.34 24.22
N SER A 17 -40.79 -1.11 23.28
CA SER A 17 -40.01 -1.73 22.20
C SER A 17 -39.38 -0.71 21.26
N SER A 18 -40.08 0.40 20.96
CA SER A 18 -39.54 1.51 20.16
C SER A 18 -38.40 2.23 20.88
N LEU A 19 -38.47 2.40 22.20
CA LEU A 19 -37.40 2.99 23.01
C LEU A 19 -36.18 2.05 23.10
N LEU A 20 -36.41 0.74 23.24
CA LEU A 20 -35.34 -0.26 23.22
C LEU A 20 -34.63 -0.31 21.85
N LEU A 21 -35.40 -0.28 20.75
CA LEU A 21 -34.85 -0.23 19.40
C LEU A 21 -34.06 1.07 19.15
N ALA A 22 -34.55 2.22 19.60
CA ALA A 22 -33.83 3.49 19.50
C ALA A 22 -32.52 3.46 20.30
N GLY A 23 -32.51 2.86 21.50
CA GLY A 23 -31.29 2.67 22.30
C GLY A 23 -30.28 1.75 21.62
N ILE A 24 -30.73 0.61 21.08
CA ILE A 24 -29.87 -0.34 20.35
C ILE A 24 -29.30 0.31 19.07
N MET A 25 -30.12 1.04 18.32
CA MET A 25 -29.67 1.78 17.13
C MET A 25 -28.66 2.87 17.47
N GLY A 26 -28.84 3.57 18.60
CA GLY A 26 -27.87 4.53 19.11
C GLY A 26 -26.52 3.88 19.44
N ILE A 27 -26.55 2.74 20.14
CA ILE A 27 -25.34 1.95 20.46
C ILE A 27 -24.67 1.45 19.17
N LEU A 28 -25.44 0.92 18.22
CA LEU A 28 -24.93 0.48 16.91
C LEU A 28 -24.27 1.62 16.13
N LEU A 29 -24.87 2.81 16.12
CA LEU A 29 -24.31 3.98 15.45
C LEU A 29 -23.01 4.44 16.11
N VAL A 30 -22.94 4.44 17.44
CA VAL A 30 -21.71 4.78 18.18
C VAL A 30 -20.62 3.74 17.92
N VAL A 31 -20.95 2.45 17.91
CA VAL A 31 -20.00 1.37 17.60
C VAL A 31 -19.50 1.50 16.16
N LEU A 32 -20.39 1.72 15.18
CA LEU A 32 -20.02 1.97 13.79
C LEU A 32 -19.14 3.20 13.64
N LEU A 33 -19.43 4.28 14.38
CA LEU A 33 -18.61 5.49 14.39
C LEU A 33 -17.22 5.22 14.98
N VAL A 34 -17.13 4.51 16.10
CA VAL A 34 -15.84 4.14 16.71
C VAL A 34 -15.04 3.23 15.78
N ILE A 35 -15.68 2.24 15.15
CA ILE A 35 -15.04 1.39 14.13
C ILE A 35 -14.53 2.27 12.98
N TYR A 36 -15.39 3.14 12.44
CA TYR A 36 -15.03 4.04 11.34
C TYR A 36 -13.85 4.96 11.68
N LEU A 37 -13.80 5.50 12.91
CA LEU A 37 -12.72 6.35 13.40
C LEU A 37 -11.45 5.57 13.74
N SER A 38 -11.56 4.26 14.01
CA SER A 38 -10.43 3.37 14.32
C SER A 38 -9.74 2.83 13.06
N ILE A 39 -10.37 2.92 11.88
CA ILE A 39 -9.72 2.55 10.62
C ILE A 39 -8.65 3.59 10.31
N PRO A 40 -7.36 3.22 10.22
CA PRO A 40 -6.34 4.14 9.75
C PRO A 40 -6.71 4.59 8.34
N ARG A 41 -6.91 5.90 8.15
CA ARG A 41 -7.15 6.48 6.82
C ARG A 41 -5.87 6.27 6.01
N VAL A 42 -5.86 5.25 5.16
CA VAL A 42 -4.79 5.08 4.17
C VAL A 42 -4.85 6.31 3.27
N PRO A 43 -3.82 7.17 3.25
CA PRO A 43 -3.82 8.32 2.36
C PRO A 43 -3.83 7.79 0.93
N SER A 44 -4.93 7.97 0.21
CA SER A 44 -4.99 7.75 -1.23
C SER A 44 -4.34 8.93 -1.96
N GLY A 45 -3.09 9.22 -1.61
CA GLY A 45 -2.18 10.02 -2.43
C GLY A 45 -1.59 9.16 -3.55
N PRO A 46 -0.82 9.72 -4.50
CA PRO A 46 -0.05 8.90 -5.43
C PRO A 46 0.75 7.90 -4.62
N SER A 47 0.56 6.60 -4.91
CA SER A 47 1.07 5.44 -4.18
C SER A 47 2.18 5.79 -3.20
N GLN A 48 1.86 5.89 -1.90
CA GLN A 48 2.90 6.01 -0.89
C GLN A 48 3.86 4.84 -1.09
N SER A 49 5.05 5.21 -1.52
CA SER A 49 6.15 4.37 -1.94
C SER A 49 6.32 3.24 -0.93
N ARG A 50 6.14 2.01 -1.39
CA ARG A 50 6.90 0.90 -0.79
C ARG A 50 8.32 1.44 -0.62
N PRO A 51 8.90 1.44 0.59
CA PRO A 51 10.24 1.97 0.76
C PRO A 51 11.12 1.27 -0.27
N GLU A 52 11.60 2.06 -1.24
CA GLU A 52 12.58 1.60 -2.20
C GLU A 52 13.74 1.09 -1.34
N PRO A 53 14.25 -0.12 -1.57
CA PRO A 53 15.35 -0.63 -0.76
C PRO A 53 16.46 0.42 -0.73
N GLU A 54 16.70 1.00 0.45
CA GLU A 54 17.77 1.97 0.64
C GLU A 54 19.09 1.29 0.30
N PRO A 55 19.97 1.93 -0.48
CA PRO A 55 21.24 1.31 -0.83
C PRO A 55 22.08 1.08 0.42
N MET A 56 22.60 -0.14 0.55
CA MET A 56 23.54 -0.53 1.60
C MET A 56 24.91 0.13 1.40
N ALA A 57 25.26 0.43 0.14
CA ALA A 57 26.50 1.10 -0.25
C ALA A 57 26.37 1.72 -1.64
N THR A 58 27.35 2.55 -2.00
CA THR A 58 27.55 3.03 -3.38
C THR A 58 28.88 2.52 -3.93
N GLY A 59 29.00 2.44 -5.25
CA GLY A 59 30.22 1.99 -5.91
C GLY A 59 30.27 2.33 -7.40
N THR A 60 31.34 1.92 -8.07
CA THR A 60 31.51 2.09 -9.51
C THR A 60 32.01 0.82 -10.18
N VAL A 61 31.66 0.65 -11.45
CA VAL A 61 32.15 -0.48 -12.26
C VAL A 61 33.64 -0.29 -12.55
N ARG A 62 34.45 -1.30 -12.23
CA ARG A 62 35.92 -1.27 -12.44
C ARG A 62 36.36 -1.80 -13.80
N ALA A 63 35.64 -2.78 -14.34
CA ALA A 63 35.94 -3.37 -15.65
C ALA A 63 35.60 -2.39 -16.78
N VAL A 64 36.31 -2.49 -17.90
CA VAL A 64 36.02 -1.69 -19.12
C VAL A 64 34.57 -1.88 -19.58
N ARG A 65 34.11 -3.15 -19.55
CA ARG A 65 32.72 -3.56 -19.77
C ARG A 65 32.39 -4.69 -18.81
N GLU A 66 31.32 -4.55 -18.06
CA GLU A 66 30.78 -5.58 -17.18
C GLU A 66 29.40 -6.03 -17.67
N ASN A 67 29.10 -7.33 -17.57
CA ASN A 67 27.80 -7.88 -17.90
C ASN A 67 26.78 -7.56 -16.80
N PHE A 68 25.69 -6.88 -17.15
CA PHE A 68 24.55 -6.72 -16.25
C PHE A 68 23.58 -7.89 -16.44
N ARG A 69 23.21 -8.58 -15.35
CA ARG A 69 22.47 -9.84 -15.38
C ARG A 69 21.22 -9.78 -14.50
N LEU A 70 20.18 -10.52 -14.90
CA LEU A 70 18.92 -10.64 -14.11
C LEU A 70 19.12 -11.31 -12.75
N SER A 71 20.11 -12.21 -12.66
CA SER A 71 20.44 -12.98 -11.47
C SER A 71 21.89 -13.46 -11.54
N PRO A 72 22.48 -13.92 -10.43
CA PRO A 72 23.76 -14.61 -10.45
C PRO A 72 23.80 -15.73 -11.50
N ASN A 73 24.79 -15.70 -12.39
CA ASN A 73 24.92 -16.61 -13.54
C ASN A 73 23.73 -16.65 -14.53
N GLY A 74 22.77 -15.73 -14.39
CA GLY A 74 21.59 -15.66 -15.25
C GLY A 74 21.83 -14.94 -16.57
N THR A 75 20.74 -14.72 -17.29
CA THR A 75 20.72 -14.02 -18.58
C THR A 75 21.32 -12.62 -18.46
N LYS A 76 22.22 -12.30 -19.40
CA LYS A 76 22.75 -10.94 -19.60
C LYS A 76 21.65 -10.07 -20.19
N ILE A 77 21.37 -8.95 -19.55
CA ILE A 77 20.37 -7.95 -19.96
C ILE A 77 20.98 -6.63 -20.40
N GLY A 78 22.30 -6.47 -20.24
CA GLY A 78 23.01 -5.29 -20.70
C GLY A 78 24.49 -5.35 -20.38
N GLU A 79 25.17 -4.23 -20.63
CA GLU A 79 26.53 -3.98 -20.20
C GLU A 79 26.62 -2.66 -19.46
N LEU A 80 27.43 -2.62 -18.41
CA LEU A 80 27.83 -1.40 -17.73
C LEU A 80 29.28 -1.08 -18.08
N ILE A 81 29.55 0.19 -18.37
CA ILE A 81 30.89 0.66 -18.70
C ILE A 81 31.68 1.02 -17.43
N GLN A 82 33.01 1.05 -17.54
CA GLN A 82 33.87 1.51 -16.46
C GLN A 82 33.43 2.87 -15.92
N GLY A 83 33.41 3.02 -14.60
CA GLY A 83 33.02 4.24 -13.92
C GLY A 83 31.50 4.42 -13.73
N ALA A 84 30.65 3.56 -14.32
CA ALA A 84 29.21 3.62 -14.09
C ALA A 84 28.89 3.52 -12.59
N GLU A 85 28.07 4.43 -12.09
CA GLU A 85 27.67 4.50 -10.67
C GLU A 85 26.64 3.42 -10.33
N LEU A 86 26.80 2.82 -9.15
CA LEU A 86 25.99 1.72 -8.64
C LEU A 86 25.47 2.05 -7.25
N LYS A 87 24.17 1.84 -7.04
CA LYS A 87 23.55 1.73 -5.71
C LYS A 87 23.46 0.25 -5.35
N VAL A 88 24.16 -0.20 -4.32
CA VAL A 88 24.19 -1.61 -3.92
C VAL A 88 23.02 -1.91 -2.99
N LEU A 89 22.17 -2.87 -3.37
CA LEU A 89 20.96 -3.24 -2.63
C LEU A 89 21.13 -4.53 -1.83
N GLU A 90 22.01 -5.42 -2.27
CA GLU A 90 22.25 -6.72 -1.63
C GLU A 90 23.65 -7.24 -2.01
N ASP A 91 24.32 -7.91 -1.08
CA ASP A 91 25.59 -8.58 -1.31
C ASP A 91 25.44 -10.09 -1.04
N ARG A 92 25.83 -10.92 -2.01
CA ARG A 92 25.85 -12.38 -1.95
C ARG A 92 27.23 -12.95 -2.29
N GLY A 93 28.29 -12.26 -1.85
CA GLY A 93 29.69 -12.66 -2.04
C GLY A 93 30.20 -12.35 -3.44
N ALA A 94 30.22 -13.35 -4.33
CA ALA A 94 30.70 -13.15 -5.71
C ALA A 94 29.76 -12.29 -6.57
N TRP A 95 28.57 -11.95 -6.05
CA TRP A 95 27.53 -11.21 -6.74
C TRP A 95 26.94 -10.15 -5.84
N ILE A 96 26.74 -8.95 -6.40
CA ILE A 96 25.97 -7.88 -5.78
C ILE A 96 24.72 -7.60 -6.60
N LYS A 97 23.61 -7.32 -5.92
CA LYS A 97 22.42 -6.75 -6.54
C LYS A 97 22.56 -5.24 -6.52
N VAL A 98 22.41 -4.62 -7.68
CA VAL A 98 22.60 -3.18 -7.84
C VAL A 98 21.42 -2.53 -8.53
N GLN A 99 21.23 -1.25 -8.24
CA GLN A 99 20.40 -0.34 -9.00
C GLN A 99 21.31 0.65 -9.73
N VAL A 100 20.99 0.89 -11.00
CA VAL A 100 21.63 1.90 -11.84
C VAL A 100 20.57 2.93 -12.17
N GLU A 101 20.91 4.20 -11.95
CA GLU A 101 20.03 5.34 -12.23
C GLU A 101 20.60 6.13 -13.41
N GLY A 102 19.72 6.55 -14.31
CA GLY A 102 20.14 7.29 -15.49
C GLY A 102 18.96 7.77 -16.34
N TRP A 103 19.30 8.60 -17.32
CA TRP A 103 18.34 9.13 -18.29
C TRP A 103 18.46 8.39 -19.61
N LEU A 104 17.32 8.11 -20.21
CA LEU A 104 17.24 7.60 -21.57
C LEU A 104 16.54 8.64 -22.45
N TRP A 105 16.92 8.69 -23.73
CA TRP A 105 16.20 9.52 -24.69
C TRP A 105 14.76 9.01 -24.82
N LYS A 106 13.78 9.88 -24.55
CA LYS A 106 12.37 9.50 -24.45
C LYS A 106 11.87 8.86 -25.74
N ASP A 107 12.24 9.40 -26.91
CA ASP A 107 11.76 8.86 -28.19
C ASP A 107 12.36 7.50 -28.54
N SER A 108 13.39 7.06 -27.82
CA SER A 108 13.94 5.71 -27.93
C SER A 108 13.13 4.67 -27.14
N THR A 109 11.99 5.05 -26.54
CA THR A 109 11.17 4.19 -25.70
C THR A 109 9.74 4.08 -26.21
N SER A 110 9.14 2.89 -26.07
CA SER A 110 7.71 2.67 -26.30
C SER A 110 6.96 2.74 -24.97
N LEU A 111 6.72 3.96 -24.46
CA LEU A 111 5.99 4.16 -23.20
C LEU A 111 4.48 4.05 -23.45
N SER A 112 3.79 3.26 -22.62
CA SER A 112 2.34 3.31 -22.48
C SER A 112 2.01 3.93 -21.13
N SER A 113 1.20 4.99 -21.12
CA SER A 113 0.67 5.57 -19.89
C SER A 113 -0.50 4.73 -19.40
N SER A 114 -0.35 4.13 -18.22
CA SER A 114 -1.41 3.44 -17.48
C SER A 114 -2.45 4.39 -16.89
#